data_AF-A0A0N4VWF0-F1
#
_entry.id   AF-A0A0N4VWF0-F1
#
_cell.length_a   1.000
_cell.length_b   1.000
_cell.length_c   1.000
_cell.angle_alpha   90.00
_cell.angle_beta   90.00
_cell.angle_gamma   90.00
#
_symmetry.space_group_name_H-M   'P 1'
#
loop_
_entity.id
_entity.type
_entity.pdbx_description
1 polymer ?
#
loop_
_entity_poly.entity_id
_entity_poly.type
_entity_poly.pdbx_seq_one_letter_code
_entity_poly.pdbx_strand_id
1 'polypeptide(L)'
;MLEQPHFGPSMKCRDVIGSALPLIGPHKALDNQFQKVALINDDMCINCGKCYMTCNDSGYQAISFNKETHVPKVNEDDCTGCTLCYSVCPIPECIQMVPRKGPWKAPNRGVKPAFEPGTPPVVKVNTQGKLNLEK
;
A
#
# COMPACT_ATOMS: atom_id res chain seq x y z
N MET A 1 14.78 -37.50 -10.83
CA MET A 1 13.36 -37.67 -10.46
C MET A 1 12.83 -36.28 -10.14
N LEU A 2 12.31 -35.57 -11.13
CA LEU A 2 11.65 -34.27 -10.93
C LEU A 2 10.15 -34.57 -10.94
N GLU A 3 9.50 -34.43 -9.79
CA GLU A 3 8.06 -34.55 -9.65
C GLU A 3 7.39 -33.50 -10.55
N GLN A 4 6.50 -33.95 -11.43
CA GLN A 4 5.76 -33.07 -12.32
C GLN A 4 4.80 -32.19 -11.50
N PRO A 5 4.61 -30.90 -11.86
CA PRO A 5 3.61 -30.08 -11.22
C PRO A 5 2.23 -30.68 -11.49
N HIS A 6 1.55 -31.08 -10.42
CA HIS A 6 0.22 -31.67 -10.49
C HIS A 6 -0.75 -30.60 -10.98
N PHE A 7 -1.09 -30.63 -12.28
CA PHE A 7 -2.17 -29.82 -12.84
C PHE A 7 -3.48 -30.25 -12.18
N GLY A 8 -4.00 -29.43 -11.26
CA GLY A 8 -5.34 -29.57 -10.72
C GLY A 8 -6.41 -29.41 -11.81
N PRO A 9 -7.69 -29.67 -11.49
CA PRO A 9 -8.77 -29.46 -12.44
C PRO A 9 -8.76 -28.02 -12.97
N SER A 10 -8.81 -27.87 -14.30
CA SER A 10 -8.87 -26.58 -14.96
C SER A 10 -10.12 -25.82 -14.50
N MET A 11 -9.92 -24.57 -14.09
CA MET A 11 -10.98 -23.68 -13.64
C MET A 11 -11.93 -23.35 -14.80
N LYS A 12 -13.24 -23.57 -14.62
CA LYS A 12 -14.23 -23.22 -15.64
C LYS A 12 -14.56 -21.73 -15.51
N CYS A 13 -15.04 -21.12 -16.61
CA CYS A 13 -15.50 -19.72 -16.58
C CYS A 13 -16.55 -19.47 -15.48
N ARG A 14 -17.42 -20.45 -15.21
CA ARG A 14 -18.44 -20.35 -14.15
C ARG A 14 -17.86 -20.24 -12.74
N ASP A 15 -16.64 -20.73 -12.53
CA ASP A 15 -16.00 -20.78 -11.21
C ASP A 15 -15.37 -19.41 -10.83
N VAL A 16 -15.15 -18.52 -11.80
CA VAL A 16 -14.55 -17.18 -11.57
C VAL A 16 -15.55 -16.03 -11.63
N ILE A 17 -16.76 -16.26 -12.15
CA ILE A 17 -17.77 -15.20 -12.25
C ILE A 17 -18.09 -14.71 -10.83
N GLY A 18 -17.81 -13.43 -10.58
CA GLY A 18 -18.10 -12.78 -9.30
C GLY A 18 -17.08 -13.03 -8.17
N SER A 19 -15.97 -13.74 -8.43
CA SER A 19 -14.98 -14.10 -7.39
C SER A 19 -14.34 -12.90 -6.68
N ALA A 20 -14.24 -11.74 -7.35
CA ALA A 20 -13.68 -10.50 -6.80
C ALA A 20 -14.71 -9.62 -6.06
N LEU A 21 -16.02 -9.89 -6.20
CA LEU A 21 -17.07 -9.07 -5.57
C LEU A 21 -16.93 -8.94 -4.05
N PRO A 22 -16.49 -9.97 -3.28
CA PRO A 22 -16.24 -9.81 -1.84
C PRO A 22 -15.17 -8.79 -1.46
N LEU A 23 -14.32 -8.36 -2.39
CA LEU A 23 -13.25 -7.36 -2.17
C LEU A 23 -13.72 -5.92 -2.42
N ILE A 24 -14.93 -5.72 -2.95
CA ILE A 24 -15.47 -4.41 -3.33
C ILE A 24 -16.48 -3.96 -2.27
N GLY A 25 -16.33 -2.74 -1.75
CA GLY A 25 -17.22 -2.21 -0.73
C GLY A 25 -17.09 -0.70 -0.54
N PRO A 26 -17.87 -0.12 0.39
CA PRO A 26 -17.77 1.30 0.73
C PRO A 26 -16.42 1.64 1.38
N HIS A 27 -15.95 2.87 1.20
CA HIS A 27 -14.68 3.35 1.80
C HIS A 27 -14.59 3.14 3.32
N LYS A 28 -15.70 3.25 4.04
CA LYS A 28 -15.74 3.02 5.51
C LYS A 28 -15.38 1.59 5.93
N ALA A 29 -15.46 0.64 5.00
CA ALA A 29 -15.10 -0.75 5.21
C ALA A 29 -13.61 -1.03 4.95
N LEU A 30 -12.89 -0.07 4.38
CA LEU A 30 -11.45 -0.15 4.22
C LEU A 30 -10.81 0.13 5.58
N ASP A 31 -9.95 -0.80 6.01
CA ASP A 31 -9.26 -0.69 7.27
C ASP A 31 -8.11 0.32 7.18
N ASN A 32 -8.36 1.52 7.73
CA ASN A 32 -7.37 2.60 7.78
C ASN A 32 -6.32 2.41 8.89
N GLN A 33 -6.41 1.33 9.68
CA GLN A 33 -5.38 0.93 10.65
C GLN A 33 -4.24 0.17 9.98
N PHE A 34 -4.53 -0.61 8.93
CA PHE A 34 -3.53 -1.30 8.12
C PHE A 34 -2.81 -0.36 7.15
N GLN A 35 -1.93 0.48 7.71
CA GLN A 35 -1.04 1.34 6.93
C GLN A 35 0.11 0.54 6.32
N LYS A 36 0.56 0.98 5.14
CA LYS A 36 1.72 0.43 4.45
C LYS A 36 2.79 1.49 4.21
N VAL A 37 4.02 1.06 3.95
CA VAL A 37 5.14 1.90 3.52
C VAL A 37 5.80 1.30 2.29
N ALA A 38 6.45 2.13 1.49
CA ALA A 38 7.20 1.68 0.32
C ALA A 38 8.56 1.12 0.75
N LEU A 39 8.95 -0.02 0.17
CA LEU A 39 10.28 -0.62 0.27
C LEU A 39 10.88 -0.69 -1.12
N ILE A 40 12.09 -0.17 -1.31
CA ILE A 40 12.80 -0.17 -2.59
C ILE A 40 13.87 -1.28 -2.55
N ASN A 41 13.94 -2.09 -3.60
CA ASN A 41 14.99 -3.06 -3.81
C ASN A 41 16.17 -2.41 -4.56
N ASP A 42 17.29 -2.25 -3.86
CA ASP A 42 18.50 -1.59 -4.39
C ASP A 42 19.13 -2.37 -5.56
N ASP A 43 19.06 -3.70 -5.56
CA ASP A 43 19.63 -4.54 -6.63
C ASP A 43 18.85 -4.44 -7.95
N MET A 44 17.56 -4.07 -7.87
CA MET A 44 16.70 -3.85 -9.04
C MET A 44 16.65 -2.38 -9.46
N CYS A 45 17.16 -1.47 -8.63
CA CYS A 45 17.06 -0.05 -8.87
C CYS A 45 17.98 0.37 -10.02
N ILE A 46 17.44 1.09 -11.00
CA ILE A 46 18.21 1.68 -12.11
C ILE A 46 18.54 3.17 -11.90
N ASN A 47 18.46 3.65 -10.65
CA ASN A 47 18.87 5.00 -10.25
C ASN A 47 18.19 6.18 -10.98
N CYS A 48 17.02 5.97 -11.59
CA CYS A 48 16.36 6.99 -12.41
C CYS A 48 15.73 8.16 -11.62
N GLY A 49 15.56 8.03 -10.30
CA GLY A 49 15.03 9.09 -9.43
C GLY A 49 13.54 9.42 -9.58
N LYS A 50 12.77 8.71 -10.43
CA LYS A 50 11.32 8.98 -10.61
C LYS A 50 10.52 8.86 -9.32
N CYS A 51 10.82 7.85 -8.50
CA CYS A 51 10.20 7.68 -7.19
C CYS A 51 10.45 8.90 -6.27
N TYR A 52 11.69 9.41 -6.26
CA TYR A 52 12.09 10.59 -5.52
C TYR A 52 11.33 11.83 -6.00
N MET A 53 11.37 12.13 -7.31
CA MET A 53 10.68 13.29 -7.89
C MET A 53 9.17 13.26 -7.62
N THR A 54 8.51 12.13 -7.84
CA THR A 54 7.07 11.99 -7.59
C THR A 54 6.73 12.13 -6.11
N CYS A 55 7.55 11.57 -5.21
CA CYS A 55 7.31 11.75 -3.77
C CYS A 55 7.53 13.21 -3.34
N ASN A 56 8.46 13.92 -3.98
CA ASN A 56 8.77 15.31 -3.66
C ASN A 56 7.67 16.26 -4.15
N ASP A 57 7.29 16.17 -5.42
CA ASP A 57 6.41 17.17 -6.06
C ASP A 57 4.93 16.79 -6.03
N SER A 58 4.61 15.53 -5.71
CA SER A 58 3.23 15.01 -5.69
C SER A 58 2.90 14.17 -4.45
N GLY A 59 3.81 14.13 -3.47
CA GLY A 59 3.66 13.29 -2.28
C GLY A 59 4.01 14.01 -0.98
N TYR A 60 4.90 13.39 -0.21
CA TYR A 60 5.20 13.75 1.18
C TYR A 60 6.70 13.94 1.45
N GLN A 61 7.51 14.09 0.40
CA GLN A 61 8.96 14.33 0.53
C GLN A 61 9.68 13.25 1.38
N ALA A 62 9.15 12.03 1.37
CA ALA A 62 9.55 10.92 2.24
C ALA A 62 10.65 10.02 1.64
N ILE A 63 11.27 10.43 0.53
CA ILE A 63 12.34 9.68 -0.12
C ILE A 63 13.55 10.60 -0.18
N SER A 64 14.69 10.11 0.31
CA SER A 64 16.00 10.72 0.09
C SER A 64 16.65 10.13 -1.14
N PHE A 65 17.46 10.91 -1.85
CA PHE A 65 18.16 10.46 -3.05
C PHE A 65 19.65 10.77 -2.91
N ASN A 66 20.48 9.73 -2.87
CA ASN A 66 21.91 9.90 -2.66
C ASN A 66 22.54 10.65 -3.85
N LYS A 67 23.34 11.70 -3.58
CA LYS A 67 23.93 12.56 -4.62
C LYS A 67 25.03 11.88 -5.43
N GLU A 68 25.70 10.87 -4.88
CA GLU A 68 26.82 10.17 -5.51
C GLU A 68 26.34 8.88 -6.16
N THR A 69 25.60 8.06 -5.43
CA THR A 69 25.16 6.73 -5.90
C THR A 69 23.82 6.77 -6.61
N HIS A 70 23.05 7.85 -6.49
CA HIS A 70 21.68 7.96 -7.02
C HIS A 70 20.76 6.83 -6.53
N VAL A 71 21.03 6.26 -5.35
CA VAL A 71 20.17 5.25 -4.72
C VAL A 71 19.11 5.97 -3.87
N PRO A 72 17.81 5.74 -4.11
CA PRO A 72 16.73 6.30 -3.30
C PRO A 72 16.53 5.51 -2.01
N LYS A 73 16.30 6.20 -0.89
CA LYS A 73 15.97 5.58 0.40
C LYS A 73 14.70 6.20 1.00
N VAL A 74 13.73 5.34 1.30
CA VAL A 74 12.45 5.74 1.91
C VAL A 74 12.65 6.00 3.40
N ASN A 75 12.16 7.14 3.89
CA ASN A 75 11.95 7.37 5.31
C ASN A 75 10.60 6.76 5.71
N GLU A 76 10.62 5.62 6.41
CA GLU A 76 9.40 4.93 6.85
C GLU A 76 8.52 5.81 7.74
N ASP A 77 9.12 6.73 8.50
CA ASP A 77 8.36 7.62 9.36
C ASP A 77 7.47 8.55 8.54
N ASP A 78 8.01 9.20 7.51
CA ASP A 78 7.27 10.17 6.71
C ASP A 78 6.46 9.52 5.58
N CYS A 79 6.80 8.29 5.20
CA CYS A 79 6.07 7.56 4.17
C CYS A 79 4.63 7.27 4.61
N THR A 80 3.67 7.70 3.81
CA THR A 80 2.23 7.52 4.07
C THR A 80 1.61 6.30 3.37
N GLY A 81 2.40 5.61 2.53
CA GLY A 81 1.88 4.49 1.75
C GLY A 81 0.99 4.88 0.56
N CYS A 82 1.06 6.14 0.08
CA CYS A 82 0.21 6.63 -1.02
C CYS A 82 0.40 5.88 -2.35
N THR A 83 1.46 5.06 -2.48
CA THR A 83 1.73 4.17 -3.62
C THR A 83 2.09 4.89 -4.93
N LEU A 84 2.24 6.22 -4.93
CA LEU A 84 2.62 6.96 -6.15
C LEU A 84 4.02 6.58 -6.68
N CYS A 85 5.00 6.40 -5.78
CA CYS A 85 6.35 5.98 -6.18
C CYS A 85 6.38 4.61 -6.85
N TYR A 86 5.58 3.67 -6.36
CA TYR A 86 5.40 2.34 -6.96
C TYR A 86 4.87 2.47 -8.39
N SER A 87 3.80 3.25 -8.58
CA SER A 87 3.13 3.39 -9.88
C SER A 87 3.97 4.02 -10.99
N VAL A 88 4.98 4.83 -10.64
CA VAL A 88 5.86 5.51 -11.62
C VAL A 88 7.20 4.80 -11.83
N CYS A 89 7.51 3.78 -11.04
CA CYS A 89 8.77 3.07 -11.14
C CYS A 89 8.82 2.28 -12.47
N PRO A 90 9.86 2.46 -13.31
CA PRO A 90 9.91 1.79 -14.61
C PRO A 90 10.30 0.31 -14.51
N ILE A 91 10.76 -0.15 -13.34
CA ILE A 91 11.18 -1.52 -13.10
C ILE A 91 10.08 -2.25 -12.32
N PRO A 92 9.40 -3.25 -12.92
CA PRO A 92 8.41 -4.06 -12.22
C PRO A 92 8.98 -4.66 -10.93
N GLU A 93 8.19 -4.66 -9.86
CA GLU A 93 8.55 -5.22 -8.55
C GLU A 93 9.78 -4.61 -7.85
N CYS A 94 10.40 -3.55 -8.40
CA CYS A 94 11.50 -2.85 -7.73
C CYS A 94 11.05 -2.14 -6.44
N ILE A 95 9.79 -1.71 -6.38
CA ILE A 95 9.18 -1.12 -5.19
C ILE A 95 8.09 -2.07 -4.71
N GLN A 96 7.98 -2.29 -3.40
CA GLN A 96 6.91 -3.08 -2.79
C GLN A 96 6.21 -2.28 -1.67
N MET A 97 4.91 -2.51 -1.50
CA MET A 97 4.13 -1.90 -0.43
C MET A 97 4.01 -2.87 0.74
N VAL A 98 4.84 -2.69 1.76
CA VAL A 98 4.94 -3.56 2.93
C VAL A 98 4.14 -3.00 4.12
N PRO A 99 3.63 -3.83 5.04
CA PRO A 99 2.98 -3.34 6.25
C PRO A 99 3.89 -2.40 7.05
N ARG A 100 3.34 -1.28 7.53
CA ARG A 100 4.06 -0.37 8.42
C ARG A 100 4.33 -1.08 9.75
N LYS A 101 5.56 -0.99 10.24
CA LYS A 101 5.93 -1.49 11.57
C LYS A 101 5.54 -0.47 12.64
N GLY A 102 5.11 -0.96 13.80
CA GLY A 102 4.77 -0.13 14.96
C GLY A 102 3.29 0.25 15.07
N PRO A 103 2.94 1.16 16.00
CA PRO A 103 1.57 1.60 16.19
C PRO A 103 1.05 2.38 14.98
N TRP A 104 -0.28 2.46 14.85
CA TRP A 104 -0.94 3.29 13.86
C TRP A 104 -0.45 4.74 13.94
N LYS A 105 -0.08 5.33 12.79
CA LYS A 105 0.37 6.71 12.71
C LYS A 105 -0.78 7.62 12.30
N ALA A 106 -1.07 8.60 13.16
CA ALA A 106 -2.07 9.60 12.89
C ALA A 106 -1.71 10.42 11.62
N PRO A 107 -2.70 10.78 10.78
CA PRO A 107 -2.49 11.64 9.63
C PRO A 107 -1.86 12.98 10.04
N ASN A 108 -0.85 13.43 9.29
CA ASN A 108 -0.27 14.76 9.50
C ASN A 108 -1.26 15.84 9.04
N ARG A 109 -1.79 16.61 9.99
CA ARG A 109 -2.76 17.69 9.73
C ARG A 109 -2.11 19.07 9.56
N GLY A 110 -0.80 19.18 9.71
CA GLY A 110 -0.06 20.46 9.72
C GLY A 110 -0.26 21.31 10.98
N VAL A 111 -1.46 21.26 11.59
CA VAL A 111 -1.79 21.89 12.88
C VAL A 111 -2.18 20.82 13.91
N LYS A 112 -1.91 21.09 15.20
CA LYS A 112 -2.35 20.21 16.28
C LYS A 112 -3.88 20.27 16.41
N PRO A 113 -4.60 19.14 16.23
CA PRO A 113 -6.04 19.15 16.43
C PRO A 113 -6.39 19.39 17.90
N ALA A 114 -7.56 19.98 18.16
CA ALA A 114 -8.09 20.19 19.51
C ALA A 114 -8.60 18.88 20.18
N PHE A 115 -8.51 17.75 19.48
CA PHE A 115 -8.91 16.43 19.95
C PHE A 115 -7.77 15.44 19.70
N GLU A 116 -7.66 14.40 20.52
CA GLU A 116 -6.71 13.32 20.27
C GLU A 116 -7.16 12.50 19.05
N PRO A 117 -6.31 12.37 18.00
CA PRO A 117 -6.66 11.53 16.85
C PRO A 117 -6.79 10.07 17.28
N GLY A 118 -8.04 9.63 17.46
CA GLY A 118 -8.33 8.22 17.69
C GLY A 118 -8.08 7.38 16.43
N THR A 119 -7.78 6.10 16.64
CA THR A 119 -7.72 5.12 15.56
C THR A 119 -9.14 4.96 15.00
N PRO A 120 -9.39 5.12 13.68
CA PRO A 120 -10.73 4.99 13.13
C PRO A 120 -11.31 3.59 13.41
N PRO A 121 -12.59 3.46 13.80
CA PRO A 121 -13.22 2.16 13.96
C PRO A 121 -13.34 1.47 12.60
N VAL A 122 -13.02 0.18 12.56
CA VAL A 122 -13.16 -0.66 11.35
C VAL A 122 -14.60 -1.13 11.27
N VAL A 123 -15.36 -0.63 10.29
CA VAL A 123 -16.77 -1.01 10.11
C VAL A 123 -16.85 -2.22 9.19
N LYS A 124 -17.40 -3.33 9.68
CA LYS A 124 -17.57 -4.54 8.86
C LYS A 124 -18.72 -4.37 7.87
N VAL A 125 -18.57 -4.93 6.66
CA VAL A 125 -19.64 -5.00 5.66
C VAL A 125 -20.24 -6.38 5.66
N ASN A 126 -21.57 -6.46 5.63
CA ASN A 126 -22.27 -7.73 5.49
C ASN A 126 -22.33 -8.19 4.03
N THR A 127 -22.81 -9.41 3.81
CA THR A 127 -22.96 -10.02 2.48
C THR A 127 -23.91 -9.27 1.53
N GLN A 128 -24.65 -8.27 2.01
CA GLN A 128 -25.56 -7.42 1.23
C GLN A 128 -24.97 -6.03 0.94
N GLY A 129 -23.69 -5.79 1.25
CA GLY A 129 -23.04 -4.50 1.03
C GLY A 129 -23.46 -3.41 2.04
N LYS A 130 -24.20 -3.76 3.10
CA LYS A 130 -24.55 -2.82 4.18
C LYS A 130 -23.48 -2.83 5.26
N LEU A 131 -23.16 -1.64 5.77
CA LEU A 131 -22.26 -1.45 6.91
C LEU A 131 -22.93 -1.98 8.18
N ASN A 132 -22.32 -2.95 8.84
CA ASN A 132 -22.67 -3.33 10.20
C ASN A 132 -22.07 -2.28 11.15
N LEU A 133 -22.87 -1.25 11.45
CA LEU A 133 -22.58 -0.31 12.52
C LEU A 133 -22.85 -1.03 13.85
N GLU A 134 -21.94 -1.90 14.28
CA GLU A 134 -21.90 -2.28 15.69
C GLU A 134 -21.62 -0.97 16.45
N LYS A 135 -22.59 -0.54 17.27
CA LYS A 135 -22.52 0.70 18.06
C LYS A 135 -21.39 0.64 19.08
#